data_AF-A0A7C9ARL0-F1
#
_entry.id   AF-A0A7C9ARL0-F1
#
_cell.length_a   1.000
_cell.length_b   1.000
_cell.length_c   1.000
_cell.angle_alpha   90.00
_cell.angle_beta   90.00
_cell.angle_gamma   90.00
#
_symmetry.space_group_name_H-M   'P 1'
#
loop_
_entity.id
_entity.type
_entity.pdbx_description
1 polymer ?
#
loop_
_entity_poly.entity_id
_entity_poly.type
_entity_poly.pdbx_seq_one_letter_code
_entity_poly.pdbx_strand_id
1 'polypeptide(L)'
;VVASSLKYFFIFFFFSFCLVPIWGHNITGILSHYPDLSDFTALLTSTGIYADLDRRTSLTILAVPNAHFRSPTFPAASPATLADVVRYHVLLQYLSWSDLRRT
;
A
#
# COMPACT_ATOMS: atom_id res chain seq x y z
N VAL A 1 27.97 -5.89 42.19
CA VAL A 1 26.52 -5.61 42.31
C VAL A 1 26.07 -4.53 41.31
N VAL A 2 26.63 -3.30 41.36
CA VAL A 2 26.21 -2.18 40.46
C VAL A 2 26.37 -2.48 38.96
N ALA A 3 27.50 -3.06 38.53
CA ALA A 3 27.74 -3.41 37.12
C ALA A 3 26.78 -4.51 36.59
N SER A 4 26.34 -5.40 37.49
CA SER A 4 25.36 -6.45 37.18
C SER A 4 23.99 -5.84 36.95
N SER A 5 23.57 -4.90 37.80
CA SER A 5 22.31 -4.16 37.68
C SER A 5 22.24 -3.31 36.41
N LEU A 6 23.36 -2.73 35.97
CA LEU A 6 23.45 -1.98 34.71
C LEU A 6 23.22 -2.87 33.48
N LYS A 7 23.70 -4.12 33.51
CA LYS A 7 23.44 -5.11 32.44
C LYS A 7 21.97 -5.48 32.36
N TYR A 8 21.30 -5.72 33.49
CA TYR A 8 19.87 -6.02 33.49
C TYR A 8 19.03 -4.82 33.05
N PHE A 9 19.44 -3.61 33.40
CA PHE A 9 18.83 -2.38 32.91
C PHE A 9 18.94 -2.26 31.38
N PHE A 10 20.12 -2.50 30.82
CA PHE A 10 20.32 -2.52 29.35
C PHE A 10 19.52 -3.64 28.67
N ILE A 11 19.46 -4.84 29.24
CA ILE A 11 18.68 -5.97 28.72
C ILE A 11 17.19 -5.67 28.76
N PHE A 12 16.68 -5.10 29.85
CA PHE A 12 15.29 -4.69 29.99
C PHE A 12 14.90 -3.60 28.98
N PHE A 13 15.77 -2.59 28.80
CA PHE A 13 15.56 -1.53 27.82
C PHE A 13 15.55 -2.08 26.38
N PHE A 14 16.49 -2.98 26.05
CA PHE A 14 16.56 -3.60 24.73
C PHE A 14 15.35 -4.52 24.45
N PHE A 15 14.90 -5.28 25.45
CA PHE A 15 13.71 -6.13 25.34
C PHE A 15 12.41 -5.31 25.24
N SER A 16 12.33 -4.17 25.93
CA SER A 16 11.19 -3.26 25.88
C SER A 16 11.05 -2.53 24.53
N PHE A 17 12.15 -2.24 23.82
CA PHE A 17 12.13 -1.59 22.50
C PHE A 17 11.80 -2.55 21.35
N CYS A 18 11.90 -3.86 21.53
CA CYS A 18 11.61 -4.86 20.49
C CYS A 18 10.11 -5.13 20.27
N LEU A 19 9.24 -4.70 21.17
CA LEU A 19 7.82 -5.07 21.18
C LEU A 19 6.91 -4.11 20.37
N VAL A 20 7.46 -3.29 19.47
CA VAL A 20 6.62 -2.40 18.65
C VAL A 20 5.86 -3.25 17.63
N PRO A 21 4.51 -3.31 17.67
CA PRO A 21 3.76 -4.04 16.66
C PRO A 21 3.95 -3.39 15.29
N ILE A 22 4.25 -4.20 14.28
CA ILE A 22 4.31 -3.75 12.88
C ILE A 22 2.87 -3.75 12.36
N TRP A 23 2.25 -2.59 12.22
CA TRP A 23 0.89 -2.47 11.69
C TRP A 23 0.95 -2.54 10.15
N GLY A 24 0.64 -3.71 9.60
CA GLY A 24 0.44 -3.90 8.16
C GLY A 24 -1.04 -3.68 7.82
N HIS A 25 -1.32 -2.85 6.82
CA HIS A 25 -2.67 -2.69 6.29
C HIS A 25 -2.92 -3.71 5.19
N ASN A 26 -3.99 -4.51 5.32
CA ASN A 26 -4.42 -5.41 4.26
C ASN A 26 -5.16 -4.59 3.17
N ILE A 27 -4.46 -4.31 2.08
CA ILE A 27 -4.95 -3.44 1.00
C ILE A 27 -6.15 -4.07 0.27
N THR A 28 -6.14 -5.38 0.03
CA THR A 28 -7.29 -6.10 -0.56
C THR A 28 -8.50 -6.04 0.35
N GLY A 29 -8.31 -6.20 1.66
CA GLY A 29 -9.36 -6.02 2.65
C GLY A 29 -9.97 -4.63 2.58
N ILE A 30 -9.14 -3.58 2.57
CA ILE A 30 -9.59 -2.19 2.44
C ILE A 30 -10.37 -1.97 1.13
N LEU A 31 -9.82 -2.40 -0.01
CA LEU A 31 -10.45 -2.22 -1.32
C LEU A 31 -11.75 -3.03 -1.48
N SER A 32 -11.86 -4.18 -0.83
CA SER A 32 -13.05 -5.03 -0.88
C SER A 32 -14.31 -4.35 -0.33
N HIS A 33 -14.16 -3.32 0.52
CA HIS A 33 -15.27 -2.52 1.02
C HIS A 33 -15.87 -1.57 -0.03
N TYR A 34 -15.19 -1.39 -1.17
CA TYR A 34 -15.57 -0.48 -2.23
C TYR A 34 -15.88 -1.26 -3.53
N PRO A 35 -17.13 -1.72 -3.73
CA PRO A 35 -17.50 -2.50 -4.90
C PRO A 35 -17.34 -1.72 -6.22
N ASP A 36 -17.39 -0.39 -6.18
CA ASP A 36 -17.13 0.47 -7.34
C ASP A 36 -15.65 0.51 -7.76
N LEU A 37 -14.75 -0.12 -7.00
CA LEU A 37 -13.33 -0.27 -7.31
C LEU A 37 -12.96 -1.72 -7.70
N SER A 38 -13.95 -2.58 -7.93
CA SER A 38 -13.74 -4.02 -8.19
C SER A 38 -12.90 -4.28 -9.44
N ASP A 39 -13.13 -3.51 -10.51
CA ASP A 39 -12.45 -3.70 -11.78
C ASP A 39 -10.97 -3.35 -11.60
N PHE A 40 -10.67 -2.23 -10.94
CA PHE A 40 -9.30 -1.84 -10.58
C PHE A 40 -8.60 -2.87 -9.66
N THR A 41 -9.31 -3.39 -8.66
CA THR A 41 -8.77 -4.39 -7.72
C THR A 41 -8.47 -5.73 -8.41
N ALA A 42 -9.31 -6.12 -9.36
CA ALA A 42 -9.07 -7.31 -10.19
C ALA A 42 -7.81 -7.14 -11.04
N LEU A 43 -7.54 -5.93 -11.55
CA LEU A 43 -6.31 -5.63 -12.29
C LEU A 43 -5.06 -5.68 -11.42
N LEU A 44 -5.10 -5.12 -10.21
CA LEU A 44 -3.97 -5.22 -9.27
C LEU A 44 -3.61 -6.68 -8.96
N THR A 45 -4.62 -7.54 -8.91
CA THR A 45 -4.46 -8.99 -8.65
C THR A 45 -3.91 -9.71 -9.88
N SER A 46 -4.50 -9.50 -11.06
CA SER A 46 -4.11 -10.20 -12.29
C SER A 46 -2.72 -9.83 -12.80
N THR A 47 -2.27 -8.61 -12.50
CA THR A 47 -0.95 -8.09 -12.91
C THR A 47 0.16 -8.40 -11.90
N GLY A 48 -0.18 -8.96 -10.74
CA GLY A 48 0.79 -9.30 -9.69
C GLY A 48 1.34 -8.11 -8.90
N ILE A 49 0.85 -6.89 -9.16
CA ILE A 49 1.26 -5.65 -8.46
C ILE A 49 0.96 -5.76 -6.96
N TYR A 50 -0.07 -6.51 -6.58
CA TYR A 50 -0.44 -6.74 -5.18
C TYR A 50 0.73 -7.24 -4.31
N ALA A 51 1.56 -8.15 -4.84
CA ALA A 51 2.72 -8.67 -4.12
C ALA A 51 3.81 -7.62 -3.89
N ASP A 52 3.88 -6.60 -4.76
CA ASP A 52 4.80 -5.47 -4.59
C ASP A 52 4.25 -4.47 -3.57
N LEU A 53 2.92 -4.29 -3.51
CA LEU A 53 2.25 -3.40 -2.56
C LEU A 53 2.39 -3.88 -1.11
N ASP A 54 2.19 -5.18 -0.87
CA ASP A 54 2.26 -5.77 0.48
C ASP A 54 3.65 -5.63 1.13
N ARG A 55 4.70 -5.40 0.33
CA ARG A 55 6.08 -5.20 0.82
C ARG A 55 6.39 -3.75 1.21
N ARG A 56 5.46 -2.82 0.98
CA ARG A 56 5.69 -1.38 1.22
C ARG A 56 5.07 -0.96 2.53
N THR A 57 5.78 -0.10 3.26
CA THR A 57 5.32 0.48 4.53
C THR A 57 4.55 1.79 4.33
N SER A 58 4.70 2.44 3.17
CA SER A 58 4.04 3.71 2.86
C SER A 58 3.79 3.80 1.36
N LEU A 59 2.54 4.04 0.99
CA LEU A 59 2.10 4.14 -0.39
C LEU A 59 0.80 4.94 -0.47
N THR A 60 0.52 5.48 -1.66
CA THR A 60 -0.74 6.13 -2.01
C THR A 60 -1.27 5.48 -3.29
N ILE A 61 -2.50 4.98 -3.26
CA ILE A 61 -3.14 4.35 -4.42
C ILE A 61 -4.19 5.31 -4.96
N LEU A 62 -4.02 5.72 -6.20
CA LEU A 62 -5.00 6.51 -6.95
C LEU A 62 -6.00 5.55 -7.60
N ALA A 63 -6.96 5.07 -6.82
CA ALA A 63 -7.91 4.06 -7.30
C ALA A 63 -8.88 4.65 -8.34
N VAL A 64 -9.09 3.91 -9.42
CA VAL A 64 -9.95 4.32 -10.54
C VAL A 64 -11.32 3.62 -10.41
N PRO A 65 -12.44 4.38 -10.40
CA PRO A 65 -13.78 3.80 -10.41
C PRO A 65 -14.10 2.96 -11.65
N ASN A 66 -14.93 1.92 -11.47
CA ASN A 66 -15.39 1.01 -12.53
C ASN A 66 -16.01 1.74 -13.72
N ALA A 67 -16.67 2.88 -13.48
CA ALA A 67 -17.28 3.70 -14.54
C ALA A 67 -16.29 4.13 -15.63
N HIS A 68 -15.02 4.36 -15.28
CA HIS A 68 -14.00 4.78 -16.25
C HIS A 68 -13.52 3.63 -17.13
N PHE A 69 -13.47 2.40 -16.60
CA PHE A 69 -13.13 1.21 -17.39
C PHE A 69 -14.22 0.82 -18.38
N ARG A 70 -15.48 1.16 -18.05
CA ARG A 70 -16.66 0.89 -18.90
C ARG A 70 -16.97 2.02 -19.87
N SER A 71 -16.21 3.11 -19.82
CA SER A 71 -16.36 4.23 -20.73
C SER A 71 -16.02 3.81 -22.16
N PRO A 72 -16.77 4.25 -23.19
CA PRO A 72 -16.47 3.97 -24.59
C PRO A 72 -15.13 4.57 -25.04
N THR A 73 -14.58 5.51 -24.28
CA THR A 73 -13.26 6.12 -24.52
C THR A 73 -12.11 5.28 -23.96
N PHE A 74 -12.40 4.23 -23.17
CA PHE A 74 -11.35 3.39 -22.61
C PHE A 74 -10.69 2.57 -23.72
N PRO A 75 -9.39 2.74 -23.99
CA PRO A 75 -8.72 2.06 -25.08
C PRO A 75 -8.68 0.55 -24.80
N ALA A 76 -8.88 -0.25 -25.85
CA ALA A 76 -8.59 -1.68 -25.81
C ALA A 76 -7.07 -1.87 -25.65
N ALA A 77 -6.61 -1.92 -24.40
CA ALA A 77 -5.21 -2.04 -24.05
C ALA A 77 -4.84 -3.51 -23.84
N SER A 78 -3.59 -3.86 -24.18
CA SER A 78 -3.05 -5.17 -23.81
C SER A 78 -2.93 -5.29 -22.28
N PRO A 79 -3.00 -6.51 -21.70
CA PRO A 79 -2.82 -6.70 -20.27
C PRO A 79 -1.50 -6.13 -19.72
N ALA A 80 -0.43 -6.18 -20.52
CA ALA A 80 0.87 -5.62 -20.15
C ALA A 80 0.84 -4.09 -20.06
N THR A 81 0.24 -3.43 -21.06
CA THR A 81 0.06 -1.96 -21.05
C THR A 81 -0.79 -1.52 -19.87
N LEU A 82 -1.83 -2.29 -19.57
CA LEU A 82 -2.71 -2.02 -18.45
C LEU A 82 -1.99 -2.15 -17.10
N ALA A 83 -1.12 -3.15 -16.95
CA ALA A 83 -0.26 -3.29 -15.78
C ALA A 83 0.64 -2.07 -15.57
N ASP A 84 1.24 -1.56 -16.65
CA ASP A 84 2.08 -0.36 -16.58
C ASP A 84 1.26 0.88 -16.18
N VAL A 85 0.07 1.06 -16.75
CA VAL A 85 -0.84 2.15 -16.35
C VAL A 85 -1.22 2.05 -14.88
N VAL A 86 -1.57 0.85 -14.40
CA VAL A 86 -1.91 0.65 -12.98
C VAL A 86 -0.70 0.92 -12.08
N ARG A 87 0.52 0.57 -12.50
CA ARG A 87 1.75 0.94 -11.78
C ARG A 87 1.92 2.45 -11.61
N TYR A 88 1.54 3.25 -12.61
CA TYR A 88 1.56 4.72 -12.48
C TYR A 88 0.55 5.28 -11.47
N HIS A 89 -0.52 4.53 -11.16
CA HIS A 89 -1.50 4.91 -10.15
C HIS A 89 -1.06 4.57 -8.72
N VAL A 90 0.08 3.89 -8.57
CA VAL A 90 0.66 3.51 -7.27
C VAL A 90 1.87 4.41 -6.99
N LEU A 91 1.73 5.25 -5.97
CA LEU A 91 2.80 6.12 -5.50
C LEU A 91 3.48 5.46 -4.30
N LEU A 92 4.81 5.36 -4.33
CA LEU A 92 5.62 4.68 -3.30
C LEU A 92 5.87 5.55 -2.05
N GLN A 93 5.04 6.57 -1.85
CA GLN A 93 5.08 7.45 -0.69
C GLN A 93 3.65 7.77 -0.25
N TYR A 94 3.50 8.07 1.04
CA TYR A 94 2.25 8.58 1.56
C TYR A 94 2.11 10.06 1.19
N LEU A 95 1.03 10.41 0.51
CA LEU A 95 0.67 11.79 0.16
C LEU A 95 -0.62 12.16 0.87
N SER A 96 -0.56 13.22 1.67
CA SER A 96 -1.75 13.82 2.28
C SER A 96 -2.45 14.76 1.30
N TRP A 97 -3.70 15.12 1.59
CA TRP A 97 -4.43 16.14 0.82
C TRP A 97 -3.71 17.50 0.74
N SER A 98 -2.92 17.86 1.76
CA SER A 98 -2.07 19.05 1.71
C SER A 98 -0.94 18.93 0.69
N ASP A 99 -0.37 17.74 0.53
CA ASP A 99 0.74 17.51 -0.40
C ASP A 99 0.25 17.53 -1.84
N LEU A 100 -0.92 16.94 -2.10
CA LEU A 100 -1.56 16.94 -3.41
C LEU A 100 -2.02 18.32 -3.90
N ARG A 101 -2.21 19.29 -3.00
CA ARG A 101 -2.62 20.67 -3.36
C ARG A 101 -1.46 21.61 -3.65
N ARG A 102 -0.22 21.21 -3.37
CA ARG A 102 0.98 22.05 -3.54
C ARG A 102 1.63 21.90 -4.92
N THR A 103 1.16 20.95 -5.73
CA THR A 103 1.59 20.76 -7.12
C THR A 103 0.90 21.75 -8.04
#